data_AF-A0A7C1UXN4-F1
#
_entry.id   AF-A0A7C1UXN4-F1
#
_cell.length_a   1.000
_cell.length_b   1.000
_cell.length_c   1.000
_cell.angle_alpha   90.00
_cell.angle_beta   90.00
_cell.angle_gamma   90.00
#
_symmetry.space_group_name_H-M   'P 1'
#
loop_
_entity.id
_entity.type
_entity.pdbx_description
1 polymer ?
#
loop_
_entity_poly.entity_id
_entity_poly.type
_entity_poly.pdbx_seq_one_letter_code
_entity_poly.pdbx_strand_id
1 'polypeptide(L)'
;MIESNGTSEEDLYESIIVVCPTCKSKKDLKIPTQIINQSKQLTTVSIPTGTVCEHGFQTFVDKNFTIRGYQRVDFEFAKMEFFEGGGDIEDGEIQYEKTSSLSSLPLFKEIINLLRSYVDDKDILGSGLFSIEGHVLYSSLPSNTLFSIIKEFEVRSEKKLSNLKKMYLELENNQKICSNYIEIQKMRFALVLFFAHTVKLGMGNLYLNDLVKKIKKLES
;
A
#
# COMPACT_ATOMS: atom_id res chain seq x y z
N MET A 1 40.05 -34.30 5.68
CA MET A 1 39.15 -35.09 4.81
C MET A 1 38.18 -35.75 5.76
N ILE A 2 36.89 -35.46 5.84
CA ILE A 2 35.80 -35.13 4.91
C ILE A 2 34.61 -34.88 5.87
N GLU A 3 33.61 -34.01 5.74
CA GLU A 3 33.14 -33.08 4.72
C GLU A 3 32.28 -32.02 5.46
N SER A 4 32.36 -30.79 4.97
CA SER A 4 31.48 -29.67 5.33
C SER A 4 30.07 -29.93 4.80
N ASN A 5 29.07 -29.96 5.68
CA ASN A 5 27.66 -29.94 5.31
C ASN A 5 27.32 -28.65 4.56
N GLY A 6 27.26 -28.74 3.24
CA GLY A 6 26.64 -27.72 2.38
C GLY A 6 25.13 -27.72 2.63
N THR A 7 24.63 -26.63 3.19
CA THR A 7 23.20 -26.33 3.21
C THR A 7 22.85 -25.86 1.79
N SER A 8 22.14 -26.69 1.03
CA SER A 8 21.71 -26.39 -0.34
C SER A 8 20.74 -25.21 -0.36
N GLU A 9 21.04 -24.19 -1.18
CA GLU A 9 20.28 -22.93 -1.34
C GLU A 9 18.89 -23.08 -1.99
N GLU A 10 18.44 -24.31 -2.27
CA GLU A 10 17.23 -24.59 -3.07
C GLU A 10 15.91 -24.47 -2.30
N ASP A 11 15.92 -24.45 -0.96
CA ASP A 11 14.69 -24.42 -0.13
C ASP A 11 14.15 -23.02 0.20
N LEU A 12 14.75 -21.96 -0.37
CA LEU A 12 14.43 -20.57 0.00
C LEU A 12 13.42 -19.88 -0.91
N TYR A 13 13.06 -20.46 -2.06
CA TYR A 13 12.23 -19.81 -3.08
C TYR A 13 11.15 -20.74 -3.65
N GLU A 14 9.93 -20.21 -3.78
CA GLU A 14 8.79 -20.90 -4.39
C GLU A 14 8.37 -20.20 -5.69
N SER A 15 7.90 -20.98 -6.66
CA SER A 15 7.52 -20.46 -7.98
C SER A 15 6.03 -20.17 -8.06
N ILE A 16 5.67 -18.96 -8.50
CA ILE A 16 4.28 -18.56 -8.73
C ILE A 16 4.07 -18.08 -10.18
N ILE A 17 2.90 -18.38 -10.75
CA ILE A 17 2.52 -17.97 -12.10
C ILE A 17 1.76 -16.65 -12.01
N VAL A 18 2.41 -15.54 -12.33
CA VAL A 18 1.81 -14.20 -12.25
C VAL A 18 1.17 -13.83 -13.60
N VAL A 19 -0.07 -13.34 -13.56
CA VAL A 19 -0.82 -12.88 -14.73
C VAL A 19 -1.05 -11.37 -14.66
N CYS A 20 -0.57 -10.63 -15.66
CA CYS A 20 -0.82 -9.20 -15.74
C CYS A 20 -2.34 -8.90 -15.83
N PRO A 21 -2.91 -8.08 -14.94
CA PRO A 21 -4.33 -7.72 -14.99
C PRO A 21 -4.68 -6.83 -16.19
N THR A 22 -3.69 -6.20 -16.83
CA THR A 22 -3.89 -5.28 -17.95
C THR A 22 -3.87 -5.99 -19.29
N CYS A 23 -2.81 -6.72 -19.62
CA CYS A 23 -2.64 -7.36 -20.92
C CYS A 23 -2.71 -8.89 -20.91
N LYS A 24 -2.92 -9.51 -19.72
CA LYS A 24 -3.01 -10.98 -19.54
C LYS A 24 -1.73 -11.77 -19.85
N SER A 25 -0.60 -11.11 -20.07
CA SER A 25 0.71 -11.77 -20.14
C SER A 25 1.00 -12.55 -18.87
N LYS A 26 1.66 -13.70 -19.00
CA LYS A 26 1.99 -14.61 -17.90
C LYS A 26 3.49 -14.74 -17.76
N LYS A 27 3.97 -14.85 -16.53
CA LYS A 27 5.38 -15.19 -16.25
C LYS A 27 5.51 -15.92 -14.92
N ASP A 28 6.45 -16.85 -14.89
CA ASP A 28 6.83 -17.54 -13.67
C ASP A 28 7.83 -16.69 -12.88
N LEU A 29 7.49 -16.41 -11.62
CA LEU A 29 8.34 -15.65 -10.70
C LEU A 29 8.70 -16.50 -9.50
N LYS A 30 9.97 -16.45 -9.10
CA LYS A 30 10.46 -17.09 -7.88
C LYS A 30 10.38 -16.09 -6.73
N ILE A 31 9.65 -16.42 -5.68
CA ILE A 31 9.46 -15.56 -4.51
C ILE A 31 10.06 -16.26 -3.28
N PRO A 32 10.87 -15.55 -2.47
CA PRO A 32 11.38 -16.12 -1.24
C PRO A 32 10.26 -16.55 -0.29
N THR A 33 10.34 -17.78 0.23
CA THR A 33 9.34 -18.35 1.16
C THR A 33 9.23 -17.55 2.47
N GLN A 34 10.33 -16.89 2.85
CA GLN A 34 10.41 -16.04 4.04
C GLN A 34 9.43 -14.85 3.99
N ILE A 35 9.24 -14.24 2.82
CA ILE A 35 8.37 -13.06 2.65
C ILE A 35 6.89 -13.47 2.78
N ILE A 36 6.55 -14.69 2.33
CA ILE A 36 5.16 -15.17 2.33
C ILE A 36 4.71 -15.65 3.71
N ASN A 37 5.63 -16.23 4.49
CA ASN A 37 5.33 -16.79 5.81
C ASN A 37 5.24 -15.75 6.94
N GLN A 38 5.70 -14.52 6.73
CA GLN A 38 5.64 -13.44 7.73
C GLN A 38 4.23 -12.85 7.88
N SER A 39 3.39 -12.88 6.84
CA SER A 39 2.05 -12.30 6.89
C SER A 39 1.03 -13.27 7.52
N LYS A 40 0.07 -12.76 8.31
CA LYS A 40 -1.00 -13.61 8.90
C LYS A 40 -2.02 -14.11 7.87
N GLN A 41 -2.13 -13.48 6.69
CA GLN A 41 -3.20 -13.77 5.72
C GLN A 41 -2.73 -13.70 4.25
N LEU A 42 -2.28 -12.55 3.75
CA LEU A 42 -1.84 -12.34 2.36
C LEU A 42 -0.60 -11.46 2.32
N THR A 43 0.28 -11.75 1.37
CA THR A 43 1.52 -11.06 1.07
C THR A 43 1.33 -10.25 -0.21
N THR A 44 1.53 -8.94 -0.13
CA THR A 44 1.45 -8.07 -1.32
C THR A 44 2.80 -8.06 -2.01
N VAL A 45 2.83 -8.42 -3.28
CA VAL A 45 4.04 -8.48 -4.10
C VAL A 45 3.89 -7.48 -5.24
N SER A 46 4.73 -6.45 -5.25
CA SER A 46 4.78 -5.46 -6.33
C SER A 46 5.57 -6.01 -7.51
N ILE A 47 4.94 -6.05 -8.68
CA ILE A 47 5.50 -6.49 -9.96
C ILE A 47 5.77 -5.25 -10.81
N PRO A 48 7.05 -4.83 -10.94
CA PRO A 48 7.39 -3.66 -11.74
C PRO A 48 7.30 -3.95 -13.24
N THR A 49 7.15 -2.88 -14.01
CA THR A 49 7.17 -2.84 -15.46
C THR A 49 8.45 -3.50 -15.99
N GLY A 50 8.32 -4.26 -17.07
CA GLY A 50 9.39 -5.07 -17.63
C GLY A 50 9.58 -6.42 -16.94
N THR A 51 8.99 -6.64 -15.75
CA THR A 51 9.07 -7.96 -15.10
C THR A 51 8.25 -8.99 -15.86
N VAL A 52 6.95 -8.72 -16.10
CA VAL A 52 6.05 -9.63 -16.84
C VAL A 52 5.71 -9.08 -18.22
N CYS A 53 5.48 -7.78 -18.30
CA CYS A 53 5.17 -7.01 -19.51
C CYS A 53 5.42 -5.52 -19.21
N GLU A 54 5.02 -4.64 -20.12
CA GLU A 54 5.16 -3.18 -19.97
C GLU A 54 4.24 -2.54 -18.91
N HIS A 55 3.53 -3.33 -18.10
CA HIS A 55 2.63 -2.82 -17.07
C HIS A 55 3.12 -3.17 -15.67
N GLY A 56 3.17 -2.18 -14.77
CA GLY A 56 3.33 -2.36 -13.34
C GLY A 56 2.02 -2.77 -12.67
N PHE A 57 2.08 -3.74 -11.75
CA PHE A 57 0.90 -4.19 -11.00
C PHE A 57 1.31 -4.86 -9.69
N GLN A 58 0.41 -4.94 -8.73
CA GLN A 58 0.59 -5.71 -7.50
C GLN A 58 -0.17 -7.03 -7.59
N THR A 59 0.37 -8.06 -6.96
CA THR A 59 -0.29 -9.36 -6.79
C THR A 59 -0.35 -9.73 -5.31
N PHE A 60 -1.46 -10.32 -4.89
CA PHE A 60 -1.67 -10.75 -3.50
C PHE A 60 -1.51 -12.27 -3.42
N VAL A 61 -0.52 -12.73 -2.67
CA VAL A 61 -0.12 -14.13 -2.56
C VAL A 61 -0.44 -14.64 -1.16
N ASP A 62 -1.13 -15.78 -1.05
CA ASP A 62 -1.37 -16.41 0.25
C ASP A 62 -0.22 -17.30 0.72
N LYS A 63 -0.34 -17.87 1.92
CA LYS A 63 0.66 -18.78 2.50
C LYS A 63 0.88 -20.07 1.72
N ASN A 64 -0.06 -20.43 0.84
CA ASN A 64 0.05 -21.58 -0.05
C ASN A 64 0.59 -21.16 -1.42
N PHE A 65 1.24 -20.00 -1.52
CA PHE A 65 1.83 -19.45 -2.74
C PHE A 65 0.80 -19.27 -3.87
N THR A 66 -0.49 -19.15 -3.50
CA THR A 66 -1.59 -19.00 -4.45
C THR A 66 -1.93 -17.52 -4.58
N ILE A 67 -2.02 -17.06 -5.83
CA ILE A 67 -2.45 -15.69 -6.12
C ILE A 67 -3.95 -15.54 -5.89
N ARG A 68 -4.33 -14.61 -5.01
CA ARG A 68 -5.72 -14.29 -4.66
C ARG A 68 -6.26 -13.06 -5.37
N GLY A 69 -5.40 -12.22 -5.93
CA GLY A 69 -5.82 -11.03 -6.65
C GLY A 69 -4.68 -10.28 -7.32
N TYR A 70 -5.07 -9.31 -8.13
CA TYR A 70 -4.18 -8.40 -8.82
C TYR A 70 -4.70 -6.96 -8.68
N GLN A 71 -3.78 -6.00 -8.68
CA GLN A 71 -4.10 -4.57 -8.65
C GLN A 71 -3.23 -3.84 -9.66
N ARG A 72 -3.83 -3.00 -10.50
CA ARG A 72 -3.09 -2.15 -11.45
C ARG A 72 -2.43 -1.00 -10.70
N VAL A 73 -1.21 -0.68 -11.09
CA VAL A 73 -0.43 0.40 -10.50
C VAL A 73 -0.11 1.40 -11.61
N ASP A 74 -0.74 2.57 -11.57
CA ASP A 74 -0.48 3.66 -12.54
C ASP A 74 0.75 4.51 -12.14
N PHE A 75 1.37 4.21 -10.97
CA PHE A 75 2.54 4.89 -10.44
C PHE A 75 3.58 3.88 -9.93
N GLU A 76 4.69 3.74 -10.65
CA GLU A 76 5.78 2.87 -10.20
C GLU A 76 6.59 3.53 -9.09
N PHE A 77 6.68 2.87 -7.95
CA PHE A 77 7.74 3.14 -6.98
C PHE A 77 9.01 2.51 -7.52
N ALA A 78 10.02 3.34 -7.81
CA ALA A 78 11.37 2.87 -8.08
C ALA A 78 12.02 2.40 -6.76
N LYS A 79 11.54 1.27 -6.26
CA LYS A 79 12.20 0.29 -5.36
C LYS A 79 11.12 -0.61 -4.77
N MET A 80 11.41 -1.91 -4.67
CA MET A 80 10.69 -2.84 -3.80
C MET A 80 10.82 -2.31 -2.37
N GLU A 81 9.81 -1.58 -1.91
CA GLU A 81 9.71 -1.15 -0.52
C GLU A 81 8.81 -2.14 0.23
N PHE A 82 9.42 -3.25 0.64
CA PHE A 82 8.94 -4.00 1.80
C PHE A 82 9.27 -3.15 3.03
N PHE A 83 8.26 -2.65 3.74
CA PHE A 83 8.48 -2.01 5.04
C PHE A 83 7.73 -2.74 6.13
N GLU A 84 8.37 -3.78 6.67
CA GLU A 84 8.32 -4.03 8.11
C GLU A 84 9.51 -3.30 8.75
N GLY A 85 9.34 -2.85 10.00
CA GLY A 85 10.23 -1.88 10.63
C GLY A 85 11.68 -2.33 10.84
N GLY A 86 12.59 -1.37 10.73
CA GLY A 86 13.95 -1.39 11.29
C GLY A 86 15.06 -1.87 10.34
N GLY A 87 16.00 -0.98 10.00
CA GLY A 87 17.31 -1.33 9.44
C GLY A 87 17.78 -0.43 8.30
N ASP A 88 18.86 0.29 8.53
CA ASP A 88 19.58 1.19 7.61
C ASP A 88 20.16 0.45 6.39
N ILE A 89 20.06 1.00 5.17
CA ILE A 89 21.01 0.73 4.06
C ILE A 89 21.18 1.97 3.16
N GLU A 90 22.45 2.22 2.85
CA GLU A 90 23.11 3.35 2.20
C GLU A 90 22.88 3.51 0.68
N ASP A 91 23.36 4.66 0.20
CA ASP A 91 23.28 5.22 -1.14
C ASP A 91 23.88 4.36 -2.27
N GLY A 92 23.23 4.43 -3.43
CA GLY A 92 23.76 3.93 -4.70
C GLY A 92 23.03 4.58 -5.87
N GLU A 93 23.76 5.43 -6.62
CA GLU A 93 23.31 6.18 -7.79
C GLU A 93 23.03 5.26 -8.99
N ILE A 94 21.83 5.35 -9.59
CA ILE A 94 21.60 5.01 -11.00
C ILE A 94 20.54 5.96 -11.58
N GLN A 95 20.89 6.62 -12.69
CA GLN A 95 20.05 7.50 -13.51
C GLN A 95 19.04 6.71 -14.36
N TYR A 96 17.82 7.20 -14.57
CA TYR A 96 17.13 7.28 -15.89
C TYR A 96 15.76 7.97 -15.78
N GLU A 97 15.40 8.67 -16.86
CA GLU A 97 14.44 9.76 -16.97
C GLU A 97 12.95 9.40 -17.08
N LYS A 98 12.12 10.39 -16.67
CA LYS A 98 10.78 10.75 -17.19
C LYS A 98 9.60 9.81 -16.94
N THR A 99 9.43 9.40 -15.68
CA THR A 99 8.10 9.37 -15.05
C THR A 99 8.19 10.21 -13.77
N SER A 100 7.80 11.48 -13.87
CA SER A 100 7.96 12.47 -12.80
C SER A 100 7.19 12.10 -11.53
N SER A 101 7.87 11.40 -10.61
CA SER A 101 8.41 11.98 -9.38
C SER A 101 7.43 12.56 -8.35
N LEU A 102 6.23 12.00 -8.13
CA LEU A 102 5.41 12.44 -6.98
C LEU A 102 5.89 11.83 -5.66
N SER A 103 6.19 10.53 -5.66
CA SER A 103 6.69 9.80 -4.49
C SER A 103 8.12 10.16 -4.09
N SER A 104 8.93 10.67 -5.03
CA SER A 104 10.29 11.13 -4.78
C SER A 104 10.36 12.57 -4.26
N LEU A 105 9.22 13.26 -4.14
CA LEU A 105 9.20 14.57 -3.50
C LEU A 105 9.44 14.39 -1.99
N PRO A 106 10.35 15.17 -1.39
CA PRO A 106 10.59 15.15 0.06
C PRO A 106 9.29 15.24 0.88
N LEU A 107 8.33 16.04 0.39
CA LEU A 107 7.00 16.19 0.96
C LEU A 107 6.24 14.85 1.09
N PHE A 108 6.24 14.01 0.06
CA PHE A 108 5.52 12.74 0.10
C PHE A 108 6.18 11.75 1.07
N LYS A 109 7.51 11.76 1.17
CA LYS A 109 8.24 10.99 2.18
C LYS A 109 7.86 11.41 3.59
N GLU A 110 7.76 12.72 3.85
CA GLU A 110 7.32 13.25 5.14
C GLU A 110 5.86 12.91 5.45
N ILE A 111 4.97 12.98 4.45
CA ILE A 111 3.56 12.57 4.61
C ILE A 111 3.47 11.07 4.93
N ILE A 112 4.23 10.21 4.24
CA ILE A 112 4.26 8.77 4.52
C ILE A 112 4.77 8.51 5.94
N ASN A 113 5.84 9.17 6.36
CA ASN A 113 6.36 9.05 7.73
C ASN A 113 5.34 9.51 8.78
N LEU A 114 4.62 10.60 8.49
CA LEU A 114 3.54 11.07 9.33
C LEU A 114 2.42 10.02 9.41
N LEU A 115 2.00 9.42 8.30
CA LEU A 115 0.98 8.37 8.27
C LEU A 115 1.38 7.14 9.07
N ARG A 116 2.66 6.77 9.03
CA ARG A 116 3.22 5.68 9.84
C ARG A 116 3.16 6.01 11.33
N SER A 117 3.53 7.24 11.71
CA SER A 117 3.52 7.68 13.11
C SER A 117 2.13 7.72 13.75
N TYR A 118 1.06 7.74 12.94
CA TYR A 118 -0.32 7.69 13.43
C TYR A 118 -0.80 6.28 13.74
N VAL A 119 -0.11 5.24 13.25
CA VAL A 119 -0.45 3.85 13.59
C VAL A 119 0.14 3.56 14.97
N ASP A 120 -0.69 3.71 16.00
CA ASP A 120 -0.38 3.40 17.39
C ASP A 120 -1.12 2.11 17.80
N ASP A 121 -0.51 1.31 18.68
CA ASP A 121 -0.84 -0.10 18.94
C ASP A 121 -2.25 -0.35 19.52
N LYS A 122 -3.10 0.67 19.69
CA LYS A 122 -4.42 0.51 20.33
C LYS A 122 -5.60 1.20 19.66
N ASP A 123 -5.43 2.42 19.13
CA ASP A 123 -6.57 3.20 18.61
C ASP A 123 -6.63 3.23 17.08
N ILE A 124 -5.47 3.34 16.42
CA ILE A 124 -5.36 3.47 14.97
C ILE A 124 -4.67 2.23 14.43
N LEU A 125 -5.46 1.38 13.79
CA LEU A 125 -5.04 0.09 13.27
C LEU A 125 -4.39 0.18 11.88
N GLY A 126 -4.51 1.33 11.21
CA GLY A 126 -3.89 1.57 9.93
C GLY A 126 -4.22 2.93 9.35
N SER A 127 -3.47 3.32 8.34
CA SER A 127 -3.60 4.57 7.61
C SER A 127 -3.35 4.34 6.12
N GLY A 128 -3.89 5.21 5.29
CA GLY A 128 -3.69 5.11 3.84
C GLY A 128 -3.85 6.43 3.13
N LEU A 129 -3.19 6.53 1.98
CA LEU A 129 -3.23 7.64 1.05
C LEU A 129 -3.55 7.09 -0.33
N PHE A 130 -4.61 7.60 -0.93
CA PHE A 130 -5.14 7.13 -2.20
C PHE A 130 -5.35 8.29 -3.17
N SER A 131 -5.33 8.01 -4.46
CA SER A 131 -5.84 8.94 -5.46
C SER A 131 -7.37 8.98 -5.42
N ILE A 132 -7.99 9.93 -6.12
CA ILE A 132 -9.46 10.00 -6.20
C ILE A 132 -10.07 8.86 -7.03
N GLU A 133 -9.26 8.23 -7.89
CA GLU A 133 -9.60 7.07 -8.71
C GLU A 133 -9.49 5.74 -7.95
N GLY A 134 -8.93 5.74 -6.74
CA GLY A 134 -8.77 4.54 -5.92
C GLY A 134 -7.38 3.90 -5.98
N HIS A 135 -6.42 4.51 -6.68
CA HIS A 135 -5.03 4.04 -6.67
C HIS A 135 -4.40 4.24 -5.30
N VAL A 136 -3.60 3.28 -4.84
CA VAL A 136 -2.91 3.34 -3.54
C VAL A 136 -1.57 4.05 -3.72
N LEU A 137 -1.37 5.15 -3.01
CA LEU A 137 -0.06 5.80 -2.88
C LEU A 137 0.68 5.28 -1.63
N TYR A 138 -0.05 5.00 -0.56
CA TYR A 138 0.47 4.37 0.64
C TYR A 138 -0.67 3.67 1.39
N SER A 139 -0.39 2.54 2.02
CA SER A 139 -1.35 1.88 2.91
C SER A 139 -0.65 0.99 3.93
N SER A 140 -1.05 1.12 5.20
CA SER A 140 -0.83 0.14 6.26
C SER A 140 -2.12 -0.61 6.64
N LEU A 141 -3.19 -0.43 5.87
CA LEU A 141 -4.49 -1.04 6.12
C LEU A 141 -4.46 -2.57 5.90
N PRO A 142 -5.20 -3.36 6.70
CA PRO A 142 -5.37 -4.79 6.45
C PRO A 142 -5.97 -5.06 5.06
N SER A 143 -5.56 -6.15 4.42
CA SER A 143 -5.89 -6.47 3.02
C SER A 143 -7.39 -6.50 2.71
N ASN A 144 -8.20 -7.09 3.58
CA ASN A 144 -9.66 -7.11 3.44
C ASN A 144 -10.26 -5.70 3.49
N THR A 145 -9.76 -4.86 4.40
CA THR A 145 -10.21 -3.49 4.61
C THR A 145 -9.78 -2.60 3.45
N LEU A 146 -8.53 -2.76 3.00
CA LEU A 146 -7.95 -2.08 1.85
C LEU A 146 -8.78 -2.32 0.58
N PHE A 147 -9.09 -3.58 0.27
CA PHE A 147 -9.88 -3.94 -0.92
C PHE A 147 -11.26 -3.29 -0.91
N SER A 148 -11.95 -3.33 0.23
CA SER A 148 -13.26 -2.68 0.38
C SER A 148 -13.18 -1.17 0.17
N ILE A 149 -12.14 -0.51 0.70
CA ILE A 149 -11.94 0.94 0.56
C ILE A 149 -11.63 1.33 -0.89
N ILE A 150 -10.76 0.57 -1.58
CA ILE A 150 -10.43 0.82 -2.98
C ILE A 150 -11.69 0.73 -3.83
N LYS A 151 -12.46 -0.36 -3.69
CA LYS A 151 -13.70 -0.56 -4.44
C LYS A 151 -14.72 0.55 -4.18
N GLU A 152 -14.81 1.01 -2.94
CA GLU A 152 -15.67 2.13 -2.56
C GLU A 152 -15.26 3.43 -3.29
N PHE A 153 -13.95 3.72 -3.40
CA PHE A 153 -13.45 4.87 -4.13
C PHE A 153 -13.63 4.75 -5.65
N GLU A 154 -13.36 3.58 -6.23
CA GLU A 154 -13.56 3.30 -7.65
C GLU A 154 -15.03 3.54 -8.05
N VAL A 155 -15.98 2.93 -7.33
CA VAL A 155 -17.42 3.09 -7.61
C VAL A 155 -17.85 4.56 -7.49
N ARG A 156 -17.27 5.32 -6.56
CA ARG A 156 -17.58 6.75 -6.40
C ARG A 156 -17.00 7.61 -7.52
N SER A 157 -15.80 7.28 -7.98
CA SER A 157 -15.16 7.93 -9.13
C SER A 157 -15.98 7.69 -10.39
N GLU A 158 -16.34 6.43 -10.67
CA GLU A 158 -17.18 6.04 -11.80
C GLU A 158 -18.53 6.75 -11.81
N LYS A 159 -19.19 6.83 -10.65
CA LYS A 159 -20.49 7.50 -10.49
C LYS A 159 -20.39 9.03 -10.41
N LYS A 160 -19.19 9.61 -10.55
CA LYS A 160 -18.93 11.06 -10.47
C LYS A 160 -19.49 11.68 -9.18
N LEU A 161 -19.37 10.99 -8.05
CA LEU A 161 -19.81 11.46 -6.73
C LEU A 161 -18.80 12.47 -6.13
N SER A 162 -18.36 13.44 -6.94
CA SER A 162 -17.27 14.39 -6.65
C SER A 162 -17.58 15.41 -5.56
N ASN A 163 -18.84 15.52 -5.15
CA ASN A 163 -19.33 16.46 -4.13
C ASN A 163 -19.13 15.94 -2.68
N LEU A 164 -18.63 14.71 -2.50
CA LEU A 164 -18.41 14.14 -1.18
C LEU A 164 -17.02 14.53 -0.65
N LYS A 165 -17.00 15.09 0.56
CA LYS A 165 -15.75 15.52 1.22
C LYS A 165 -15.15 14.44 2.13
N LYS A 166 -16.00 13.61 2.74
CA LYS A 166 -15.61 12.64 3.77
C LYS A 166 -16.39 11.34 3.65
N MET A 167 -15.82 10.29 4.21
CA MET A 167 -16.45 8.99 4.40
C MET A 167 -16.33 8.56 5.84
N TYR A 168 -17.40 7.99 6.38
CA TYR A 168 -17.41 7.33 7.68
C TYR A 168 -18.08 5.97 7.53
N LEU A 169 -17.34 4.90 7.80
CA LEU A 169 -17.85 3.54 7.78
C LEU A 169 -17.64 2.92 9.16
N GLU A 170 -18.61 2.15 9.60
CA GLU A 170 -18.50 1.25 10.75
C GLU A 170 -18.66 -0.18 10.24
N LEU A 171 -17.67 -1.02 10.55
CA LEU A 171 -17.64 -2.42 10.15
C LEU A 171 -18.46 -3.26 11.15
N GLU A 172 -18.82 -4.48 10.76
CA GLU A 172 -19.60 -5.40 11.62
C GLU A 172 -18.95 -5.70 12.98
N ASN A 173 -17.62 -5.63 13.05
CA ASN A 173 -16.86 -5.81 14.28
C ASN A 173 -16.65 -4.49 15.07
N ASN A 174 -17.45 -3.46 14.76
CA ASN A 174 -17.39 -2.11 15.32
C ASN A 174 -16.09 -1.34 15.04
N GLN A 175 -15.15 -1.84 14.23
CA GLN A 175 -14.02 -1.05 13.76
C GLN A 175 -14.51 0.03 12.80
N LYS A 176 -13.76 1.13 12.68
CA LYS A 176 -14.23 2.31 11.94
C LYS A 176 -13.22 2.74 10.89
N ILE A 177 -13.72 3.24 9.78
CA ILE A 177 -12.92 3.82 8.71
C ILE A 177 -13.39 5.25 8.52
N CYS A 178 -12.48 6.20 8.69
CA CYS A 178 -12.74 7.60 8.36
C CYS A 178 -11.86 8.00 7.18
N SER A 179 -12.44 8.65 6.18
CA SER A 179 -11.67 9.26 5.10
C SER A 179 -12.03 10.72 4.86
N ASN A 180 -11.07 11.46 4.32
CA ASN A 180 -11.22 12.86 3.97
C ASN A 180 -10.44 13.14 2.68
N TYR A 181 -11.09 13.79 1.72
CA TYR A 181 -10.40 14.28 0.54
C TYR A 181 -9.60 15.53 0.91
N ILE A 182 -8.31 15.48 0.62
CA ILE A 182 -7.38 16.58 0.81
C ILE A 182 -6.80 17.01 -0.53
N GLU A 183 -6.37 18.25 -0.59
CA GLU A 183 -5.63 18.78 -1.73
C GLU A 183 -4.19 18.98 -1.28
N ILE A 184 -3.25 18.36 -1.98
CA ILE A 184 -1.81 18.50 -1.79
C ILE A 184 -1.22 18.96 -3.12
N GLN A 185 -0.49 20.07 -3.15
CA GLN A 185 0.11 20.63 -4.38
C GLN A 185 -0.86 20.72 -5.58
N LYS A 186 -2.12 21.13 -5.36
CA LYS A 186 -3.21 21.20 -6.37
C LYS A 186 -3.70 19.84 -6.90
N MET A 187 -3.24 18.73 -6.32
CA MET A 187 -3.74 17.38 -6.60
C MET A 187 -4.62 16.90 -5.46
N ARG A 188 -5.70 16.17 -5.78
CA ARG A 188 -6.63 15.65 -4.77
C ARG A 188 -6.28 14.21 -4.40
N PHE A 189 -6.29 13.94 -3.10
CA PHE A 189 -6.03 12.62 -2.53
C PHE A 189 -7.09 12.27 -1.50
N ALA A 190 -7.37 10.99 -1.33
CA ALA A 190 -8.17 10.47 -0.22
C ALA A 190 -7.24 10.00 0.89
N LEU A 191 -7.34 10.65 2.04
CA LEU A 191 -6.66 10.27 3.26
C LEU A 191 -7.57 9.36 4.08
N VAL A 192 -7.06 8.22 4.55
CA VAL A 192 -7.82 7.23 5.30
C VAL A 192 -7.14 6.91 6.62
N LEU A 193 -7.95 6.83 7.69
CA LEU A 193 -7.57 6.22 8.96
C LEU A 193 -8.53 5.10 9.32
N PHE A 194 -7.96 3.98 9.79
CA PHE A 194 -8.66 2.81 10.25
C PHE A 194 -8.48 2.65 11.75
N PHE A 195 -9.58 2.51 12.47
CA PHE A 195 -9.63 2.62 13.91
C PHE A 195 -10.13 1.34 14.57
N ALA A 196 -9.62 1.09 15.77
CA ALA A 196 -10.10 0.03 16.64
C ALA A 196 -11.56 0.26 17.06
N HIS A 197 -12.20 -0.83 17.50
CA HIS A 197 -13.60 -0.82 17.92
C HIS A 197 -13.88 0.15 19.09
N THR A 198 -12.88 0.41 19.91
CA THR A 198 -12.90 1.33 21.07
C THR A 198 -13.07 2.79 20.67
N VAL A 199 -12.62 3.18 19.47
CA VAL A 199 -12.67 4.57 19.00
C VAL A 199 -14.10 4.88 18.55
N LYS A 200 -14.64 6.04 18.94
CA LYS A 200 -15.93 6.54 18.43
C LYS A 200 -15.72 7.32 17.13
N LEU A 201 -16.70 7.33 16.23
CA LEU A 201 -16.60 8.07 14.95
C LEU A 201 -16.23 9.56 15.12
N GLY A 202 -16.77 10.21 16.15
CA GLY A 202 -16.40 11.59 16.49
C GLY A 202 -14.91 11.76 16.79
N MET A 203 -14.32 10.84 17.55
CA MET A 203 -12.88 10.81 17.83
C MET A 203 -12.06 10.51 16.57
N GLY A 204 -12.53 9.55 15.76
CA GLY A 204 -11.90 9.24 14.47
C GLY A 204 -11.83 10.46 13.55
N ASN A 205 -12.90 11.25 13.49
CA ASN A 205 -12.90 12.52 12.76
C ASN A 205 -11.92 13.55 13.35
N LEU A 206 -11.77 13.62 14.69
CA LEU A 206 -10.79 14.51 15.31
C LEU A 206 -9.36 14.12 14.93
N TYR A 207 -9.00 12.84 15.03
CA TYR A 207 -7.69 12.33 14.60
C TYR A 207 -7.41 12.62 13.13
N LEU A 208 -8.40 12.38 12.26
CA LEU A 208 -8.26 12.64 10.84
C LEU A 208 -8.07 14.14 10.55
N ASN A 209 -8.81 15.02 11.22
CA ASN A 209 -8.64 16.47 11.04
C ASN A 209 -7.28 16.96 11.57
N ASP A 210 -6.77 16.37 12.66
CA ASP A 210 -5.43 16.66 13.16
C ASP A 210 -4.35 16.25 12.15
N LEU A 211 -4.47 15.04 11.58
CA LEU A 211 -3.58 14.56 10.51
C LEU A 211 -3.60 15.50 9.30
N VAL A 212 -4.77 15.93 8.85
CA VAL A 212 -4.90 16.90 7.75
C VAL A 212 -4.21 18.23 8.09
N LYS A 213 -4.36 18.73 9.32
CA LYS A 213 -3.67 19.96 9.74
C LYS A 213 -2.16 19.80 9.71
N LYS A 214 -1.63 18.65 10.13
CA LYS A 214 -0.19 18.36 10.09
C LYS A 214 0.32 18.26 8.66
N ILE A 215 -0.38 17.55 7.77
CA ILE A 215 -0.02 17.47 6.35
C ILE A 215 0.04 18.88 5.72
N LYS A 216 -0.94 19.73 5.97
CA LYS A 216 -0.94 21.11 5.45
C LYS A 216 0.22 21.97 5.96
N LYS A 217 0.73 21.70 7.16
CA LYS A 217 1.93 22.36 7.69
C LYS A 217 3.21 21.91 6.99
N LEU A 218 3.26 20.67 6.47
CA LEU A 218 4.39 20.18 5.69
C LEU A 218 4.46 20.84 4.30
N GLU A 219 3.34 21.36 3.79
CA GLU A 219 3.29 22.12 2.54
C GLU A 219 3.74 23.59 2.69
N SER A 220 3.79 24.12 3.92
CA SER A 220 4.04 25.53 4.23
C SER A 220 5.53 25.82 4.39
#